data_AF-A0A7V8JK10-F1
#
_entry.id   AF-A0A7V8JK10-F1
#
_cell.length_a   1.000
_cell.length_b   1.000
_cell.length_c   1.000
_cell.angle_alpha   90.00
_cell.angle_beta   90.00
_cell.angle_gamma   90.00
#
_symmetry.space_group_name_H-M   'P 1'
#
loop_
_entity.id
_entity.type
_entity.pdbx_description
1 polymer ?
#
loop_
_entity_poly.entity_id
_entity_poly.type
_entity_poly.pdbx_seq_one_letter_code
_entity_poly.pdbx_strand_id
1 'polypeptide(L)'
;MLRLLADVAETVHRRCGAQRLAVSVHQMLTVASAHGVAEPAPKGIHQDGADYIVSALVLRRHGVGGGISRVYHDHGGRLLLSHTLLEGQGLFQPDAGSSLWHEVTAIHAHGESGGERMILGLDVNVLPAGAA
;
A
#
# COMPACT_ATOMS: atom_id res chain seq x y z
N MET A 1 -8.39 10.26 8.68
CA MET A 1 -6.92 10.25 8.85
C MET A 1 -6.50 9.85 10.27
N LEU A 2 -6.85 10.62 11.31
CA LEU A 2 -6.37 10.37 12.69
C LEU A 2 -6.68 8.94 13.20
N ARG A 3 -7.88 8.42 12.92
CA ARG A 3 -8.26 7.05 13.31
C ARG A 3 -7.41 5.97 12.64
N LEU A 4 -7.10 6.11 11.35
CA LEU A 4 -6.21 5.20 10.63
C LEU A 4 -4.83 5.14 11.28
N LEU A 5 -4.24 6.30 11.58
CA LEU A 5 -2.92 6.37 12.22
C LEU A 5 -2.94 5.75 13.61
N ALA A 6 -4.00 5.97 14.39
CA ALA A 6 -4.18 5.35 15.70
C ALA A 6 -4.30 3.82 15.60
N ASP A 7 -5.12 3.31 14.68
CA ASP A 7 -5.34 1.87 14.51
C ASP A 7 -4.07 1.16 14.02
N VAL A 8 -3.30 1.80 13.12
CA VAL A 8 -1.99 1.31 12.68
C VAL A 8 -1.00 1.30 13.84
N ALA A 9 -0.90 2.40 14.60
CA ALA A 9 0.00 2.49 15.74
C ALA A 9 -0.32 1.45 16.81
N GLU A 10 -1.59 1.26 17.13
CA GLU A 10 -2.04 0.25 18.09
C GLU A 10 -1.75 -1.17 17.60
N THR A 11 -1.93 -1.42 16.31
CA THR A 11 -1.61 -2.72 15.71
C THR A 11 -0.11 -3.04 15.77
N VAL A 12 0.75 -2.07 15.45
CA VAL A 12 2.21 -2.23 15.56
C VAL A 12 2.61 -2.41 17.02
N HIS A 13 2.05 -1.61 17.94
CA HIS A 13 2.27 -1.75 19.38
C HIS A 13 1.92 -3.16 19.88
N ARG A 14 0.74 -3.69 19.53
CA ARG A 14 0.33 -5.04 19.93
C ARG A 14 1.24 -6.14 19.37
N ARG A 15 1.93 -5.89 18.25
CA ARG A 15 2.75 -6.90 17.57
C ARG A 15 4.18 -6.96 18.08
N CYS A 16 4.79 -5.82 18.39
CA CYS A 16 6.20 -5.77 18.82
C CYS A 16 6.49 -4.86 20.02
N GLY A 17 5.47 -4.31 20.68
CA GLY A 17 5.62 -3.46 21.85
C GLY A 17 6.15 -2.04 21.56
N ALA A 18 6.23 -1.64 20.29
CA ALA A 18 6.71 -0.31 19.90
C ALA A 18 5.89 0.80 20.58
N GLN A 19 6.57 1.77 21.19
CA GLN A 19 5.93 2.92 21.85
C GLN A 19 6.07 4.21 21.04
N ARG A 20 6.96 4.22 20.05
CA ARG A 20 7.24 5.38 19.20
C ARG A 20 7.37 4.91 17.76
N LEU A 21 6.72 5.64 16.86
CA LEU A 21 6.75 5.37 15.42
C LEU A 21 7.07 6.66 14.68
N ALA A 22 7.87 6.57 13.64
CA ALA A 22 7.93 7.59 12.58
C ALA A 22 7.05 7.11 11.43
N VAL A 23 6.09 7.95 11.01
CA VAL A 23 5.15 7.61 9.95
C VAL A 23 5.25 8.63 8.83
N SER A 24 5.60 8.16 7.62
CA SER A 24 5.49 8.94 6.39
C SER A 24 4.16 8.60 5.72
N VAL A 25 3.49 9.60 5.17
CA VAL A 25 2.21 9.44 4.50
C VAL A 25 2.33 9.93 3.06
N HIS A 26 2.06 9.05 2.11
CA HIS A 26 2.14 9.32 0.68
C HIS A 26 0.74 9.32 0.09
N GLN A 27 0.31 10.43 -0.50
CA GLN A 27 -0.93 10.45 -1.27
C GLN A 27 -0.59 10.41 -2.75
N MET A 28 -1.20 9.46 -3.47
CA MET A 28 -0.93 9.25 -4.88
C MET A 28 -2.23 9.13 -5.66
N LEU A 29 -2.33 9.89 -6.75
CA LEU A 29 -3.38 9.77 -7.76
C LEU A 29 -2.76 9.19 -9.03
N THR A 30 -3.26 8.04 -9.45
CA THR A 30 -2.92 7.44 -10.75
C THR A 30 -4.09 7.68 -11.70
N VAL A 31 -3.81 8.24 -12.87
CA VAL A 31 -4.81 8.55 -13.90
C VAL A 31 -4.54 7.69 -15.14
N ALA A 32 -5.57 6.98 -15.62
CA ALA A 32 -5.54 6.25 -16.88
C ALA A 32 -6.33 7.02 -17.94
N SER A 33 -5.72 7.28 -19.10
CA SER A 33 -6.42 7.87 -20.25
C SER A 33 -7.28 6.82 -20.97
N ALA A 34 -8.16 7.27 -21.87
CA ALA A 34 -9.11 6.49 -22.67
C ALA A 34 -8.62 5.13 -23.19
N HIS A 35 -7.33 5.04 -23.55
CA HIS A 35 -6.69 3.84 -24.09
C HIS A 35 -5.31 3.59 -23.47
N GLY A 36 -5.02 4.26 -22.34
CA GLY A 36 -3.74 4.20 -21.66
C GLY A 36 -3.72 3.16 -20.55
N VAL A 37 -2.55 2.54 -20.37
CA VAL A 37 -2.20 1.81 -19.16
C VAL A 37 -1.37 2.74 -18.29
N ALA A 38 -1.73 2.85 -17.01
CA ALA A 38 -0.97 3.64 -16.05
C ALA A 38 -0.44 2.75 -14.94
N GLU A 39 0.88 2.74 -14.79
CA GLU A 39 1.54 2.06 -13.68
C GLU A 39 1.60 3.00 -12.47
N PRO A 40 1.08 2.59 -11.30
CA PRO A 40 1.17 3.41 -10.09
C PRO A 40 2.64 3.69 -9.69
N ALA A 41 3.52 2.69 -9.85
CA ALA A 41 4.97 2.83 -9.74
C ALA A 41 5.65 1.65 -10.49
N PRO A 42 6.63 1.90 -11.39
CA PRO A 42 7.25 0.85 -12.19
C PRO A 42 8.35 0.10 -11.42
N LYS A 43 8.06 -0.34 -10.18
CA LYS A 43 9.02 -1.03 -9.31
C LYS A 43 9.01 -2.56 -9.47
N GLY A 44 7.95 -3.14 -10.03
CA GLY A 44 7.72 -4.59 -9.99
C GLY A 44 7.45 -5.08 -8.56
N ILE A 45 7.80 -6.34 -8.28
CA ILE A 45 7.67 -6.93 -6.93
C ILE A 45 8.75 -6.35 -6.02
N HIS A 46 8.38 -5.71 -4.91
CA HIS A 46 9.33 -4.99 -4.06
C HIS A 46 8.93 -4.96 -2.57
N GLN A 47 9.84 -4.43 -1.78
CA GLN A 47 9.63 -3.87 -0.44
C GLN A 47 9.90 -2.36 -0.51
N ASP A 48 9.26 -1.57 0.33
CA ASP A 48 9.43 -0.11 0.39
C ASP A 48 10.52 0.32 1.39
N GLY A 49 10.97 -0.60 2.25
CA GLY A 49 12.10 -0.40 3.16
C GLY A 49 11.73 0.13 4.53
N ALA A 50 10.43 0.15 4.87
CA ALA A 50 9.95 0.48 6.21
C ALA A 50 9.71 -0.78 7.05
N ASP A 51 9.63 -0.67 8.39
CA ASP A 51 9.34 -1.85 9.22
C ASP A 51 7.95 -2.43 8.91
N TYR A 52 6.97 -1.56 8.71
CA TYR A 52 5.62 -1.89 8.27
C TYR A 52 5.14 -0.88 7.24
N ILE A 53 4.23 -1.32 6.37
CA ILE A 53 3.57 -0.44 5.40
C ILE A 53 2.06 -0.61 5.40
N VAL A 54 1.37 0.46 5.04
CA VAL A 54 0.07 0.35 4.35
C VAL A 54 0.36 0.59 2.88
N SER A 55 0.46 -0.47 2.08
CA SER A 55 0.86 -0.36 0.66
C SER A 55 -0.17 0.38 -0.18
N ALA A 56 -1.44 0.33 0.21
CA ALA A 56 -2.49 1.19 -0.28
C ALA A 56 -3.69 1.19 0.67
N LEU A 57 -4.23 2.37 0.97
CA LEU A 57 -5.62 2.60 1.35
C LEU A 57 -6.31 3.33 0.20
N VAL A 58 -7.31 2.72 -0.42
CA VAL A 58 -8.00 3.31 -1.57
C VAL A 58 -8.97 4.38 -1.10
N LEU A 59 -8.70 5.63 -1.48
CA LEU A 59 -9.55 6.78 -1.19
C LEU A 59 -10.60 7.02 -2.28
N ARG A 60 -10.23 6.73 -3.54
CA ARG A 60 -11.12 6.85 -4.68
C ARG A 60 -10.74 5.84 -5.76
N ARG A 61 -11.73 5.23 -6.40
CA ARG A 61 -11.55 4.36 -7.56
C ARG A 61 -12.70 4.56 -8.52
N HIS A 62 -12.44 5.16 -9.67
CA HIS A 62 -13.48 5.50 -10.62
C HIS A 62 -13.05 5.19 -12.06
N GLY A 63 -13.89 4.49 -12.82
CA GLY A 63 -13.69 4.29 -14.25
C GLY A 63 -12.46 3.45 -14.62
N VAL A 64 -11.91 2.65 -13.68
CA VAL A 64 -10.68 1.87 -13.90
C VAL A 64 -10.77 0.39 -13.56
N GLY A 65 -10.21 -0.44 -14.43
CA GLY A 65 -9.85 -1.83 -14.20
C GLY A 65 -8.39 -1.98 -13.77
N GLY A 66 -7.97 -3.20 -13.42
CA GLY A 66 -6.61 -3.45 -12.92
C GLY A 66 -6.38 -2.88 -11.51
N GLY A 67 -5.15 -2.47 -11.20
CA GLY A 67 -4.79 -2.01 -9.85
C GLY A 67 -4.94 -3.11 -8.79
N ILE A 68 -4.60 -4.35 -9.16
CA ILE A 68 -4.72 -5.52 -8.29
C ILE A 68 -3.52 -5.52 -7.36
N SER A 69 -3.75 -5.44 -6.05
CA SER A 69 -2.72 -5.60 -5.03
C SER A 69 -2.38 -7.07 -4.88
N ARG A 70 -1.08 -7.39 -4.96
CA ARG A 70 -0.58 -8.74 -4.78
C ARG A 70 0.50 -8.80 -3.73
N VAL A 71 0.49 -9.87 -2.95
CA VAL A 71 1.51 -10.15 -1.92
C VAL A 71 2.07 -11.54 -2.16
N TYR A 72 3.38 -11.68 -2.07
CA TYR A 72 4.14 -12.89 -2.32
C TYR A 72 4.93 -13.28 -1.06
N HIS A 73 5.15 -14.58 -0.88
CA HIS A 73 6.18 -15.10 0.01
C HIS A 73 7.49 -15.16 -0.78
N ASP A 74 8.45 -14.34 -0.38
CA ASP A 74 9.72 -14.06 -1.06
C ASP A 74 9.56 -13.32 -2.40
N HIS A 75 10.68 -12.83 -2.94
CA HIS A 75 10.71 -12.01 -4.16
C HIS A 75 10.29 -12.83 -5.39
N GLY A 76 9.05 -12.63 -5.85
CA GLY A 76 8.48 -13.38 -6.99
C GLY A 76 8.19 -14.84 -6.68
N GLY A 77 8.14 -15.20 -5.39
CA GLY A 77 7.83 -16.56 -4.94
C GLY A 77 6.33 -16.84 -4.95
N ARG A 78 5.83 -17.54 -3.93
CA ARG A 78 4.44 -17.99 -3.89
C ARG A 78 3.49 -16.81 -3.69
N LEU A 79 2.51 -16.64 -4.58
CA LEU A 79 1.42 -15.67 -4.41
C LEU A 79 0.58 -16.03 -3.18
N LEU A 80 0.51 -15.12 -2.21
CA LEU A 80 -0.26 -15.25 -0.96
C LEU A 80 -1.61 -14.52 -1.02
N LEU A 81 -1.64 -13.37 -1.69
CA LEU A 81 -2.81 -12.52 -1.83
C LEU A 81 -2.87 -11.97 -3.25
N SER A 82 -4.07 -11.94 -3.84
CA SER A 82 -4.36 -11.19 -5.06
C SER A 82 -5.74 -10.58 -4.93
N HIS A 83 -5.82 -9.27 -4.76
CA HIS A 83 -7.07 -8.59 -4.43
C HIS A 83 -7.16 -7.20 -5.05
N THR A 84 -8.33 -6.87 -5.59
CA THR A 84 -8.64 -5.51 -6.05
C THR A 84 -9.24 -4.73 -4.89
N LEU A 85 -8.44 -3.89 -4.25
CA LEU A 85 -8.91 -3.01 -3.18
C LEU A 85 -9.94 -2.00 -3.73
N LEU A 86 -11.08 -1.92 -3.04
CA LEU A 86 -12.17 -0.96 -3.26
C LEU A 86 -12.03 0.24 -2.31
N GLU A 87 -12.81 1.29 -2.55
CA GLU A 87 -12.83 2.48 -1.69
C GLU A 87 -13.05 2.12 -0.22
N GLY A 88 -12.22 2.69 0.67
CA GLY A 88 -12.21 2.41 2.10
C GLY A 88 -11.45 1.15 2.50
N GLN A 89 -10.99 0.32 1.56
CA GLN A 89 -10.16 -0.84 1.85
C GLN A 89 -8.67 -0.51 1.75
N GLY A 90 -7.89 -1.12 2.64
CA GLY A 90 -6.44 -1.02 2.58
C GLY A 90 -5.74 -2.32 2.94
N LEU A 91 -4.43 -2.36 2.66
CA LEU A 91 -3.57 -3.51 2.91
C LEU A 91 -2.40 -3.10 3.81
N PHE A 92 -2.35 -3.67 5.02
CA PHE A 92 -1.30 -3.44 6.01
C PHE A 92 -0.45 -4.70 6.19
N GLN A 93 0.88 -4.57 6.17
CA GLN A 93 1.81 -5.69 6.29
C GLN A 93 3.18 -5.26 6.85
N PRO A 94 3.93 -6.18 7.48
CA PRO A 94 5.39 -6.04 7.62
C PRO A 94 6.06 -5.89 6.26
N ASP A 95 7.19 -5.19 6.20
CA ASP A 95 7.89 -4.92 4.95
C ASP A 95 9.38 -5.25 5.03
N ALA A 96 10.26 -4.29 5.36
CA ALA A 96 11.71 -4.44 5.32
C ALA A 96 12.21 -5.68 6.07
N GLY A 97 12.94 -6.54 5.35
CA GLY A 97 13.54 -7.76 5.93
C GLY A 97 12.53 -8.85 6.29
N SER A 98 11.23 -8.64 6.02
CA SER A 98 10.22 -9.69 6.12
C SER A 98 10.22 -10.60 4.88
N SER A 99 9.49 -11.72 4.94
CA SER A 99 9.25 -12.58 3.77
C SER A 99 8.15 -12.06 2.84
N LEU A 100 7.54 -10.92 3.14
CA LEU A 100 6.45 -10.38 2.34
C LEU A 100 7.00 -9.41 1.31
N TRP A 101 6.60 -9.64 0.06
CA TRP A 101 6.91 -8.80 -1.09
C TRP A 101 5.61 -8.45 -1.79
N HIS A 102 5.52 -7.27 -2.40
CA HIS A 102 4.26 -6.83 -2.98
C HIS A 102 4.42 -6.10 -4.31
N GLU A 103 3.33 -6.08 -5.07
CA GLU A 103 3.18 -5.25 -6.27
C GLU A 103 1.75 -4.77 -6.39
N VAL A 104 1.54 -3.81 -7.28
CA VAL A 104 0.21 -3.44 -7.78
C VAL A 104 0.24 -3.50 -9.30
N THR A 105 -0.72 -4.22 -9.90
CA THR A 105 -0.81 -4.25 -11.36
C THR A 105 -1.18 -2.87 -11.90
N ALA A 106 -0.83 -2.59 -13.15
CA ALA A 106 -1.26 -1.37 -13.81
C ALA A 106 -2.79 -1.20 -13.79
N ILE A 107 -3.24 0.05 -13.83
CA ILE A 107 -4.65 0.40 -14.04
C ILE A 107 -4.88 0.73 -15.52
N HIS A 108 -6.12 0.53 -15.98
CA HIS A 108 -6.55 0.94 -17.32
C HIS A 108 -7.97 1.52 -17.23
N ALA A 109 -8.29 2.48 -18.10
CA ALA A 109 -9.63 3.05 -18.17
C ALA A 109 -10.64 2.01 -18.70
N HIS A 110 -11.88 2.08 -18.22
CA HIS A 110 -12.98 1.27 -18.74
C HIS A 110 -13.56 1.81 -20.05
N GLY A 111 -13.29 3.08 -20.40
CA GLY A 111 -13.80 3.71 -21.61
C GLY A 111 -13.15 5.07 -21.88
N GLU A 112 -13.71 5.81 -22.83
CA GLU A 112 -13.06 6.99 -23.41
C GLU A 112 -12.93 8.20 -22.47
N SER A 113 -13.69 8.22 -21.38
CA SER A 113 -13.59 9.28 -20.36
C SER A 113 -12.34 9.17 -19.48
N GLY A 114 -11.54 8.11 -19.63
CA GLY A 114 -10.43 7.81 -18.73
C GLY A 114 -10.93 7.30 -17.37
N GLY A 115 -10.01 7.24 -16.41
CA GLY A 115 -10.34 6.88 -15.04
C GLY A 115 -9.20 7.15 -14.07
N GLU A 116 -9.47 6.98 -12.78
CA GLU A 116 -8.53 7.32 -11.73
C GLU A 116 -8.59 6.37 -10.53
N ARG A 117 -7.44 6.26 -9.86
CA ARG A 117 -7.30 5.59 -8.58
C ARG A 117 -6.46 6.46 -7.66
N MET A 118 -7.05 6.87 -6.55
CA MET A 118 -6.37 7.63 -5.49
C MET A 118 -6.14 6.73 -4.29
N ILE A 119 -4.90 6.73 -3.77
CA ILE A 119 -4.54 6.01 -2.56
C ILE A 119 -3.81 6.89 -1.56
N LEU A 120 -3.82 6.41 -0.32
CA LEU A 120 -2.91 6.81 0.74
C LEU A 120 -2.02 5.61 1.09
N GLY A 121 -0.70 5.78 0.98
CA GLY A 121 0.30 4.82 1.46
C GLY A 121 0.96 5.31 2.76
N LEU A 122 1.32 4.40 3.64
CA LEU A 122 2.06 4.72 4.87
C LEU A 122 3.34 3.90 4.94
N ASP A 123 4.44 4.57 5.28
CA ASP A 123 5.68 3.94 5.71
C ASP A 123 5.78 4.11 7.22
N VAL A 124 5.89 3.02 7.98
CA VAL A 124 5.87 3.02 9.44
C VAL A 124 7.17 2.41 9.94
N ASN A 125 7.98 3.24 10.60
CA ASN A 125 9.25 2.84 11.20
C ASN A 125 9.17 2.86 12.72
N VAL A 126 9.58 1.77 13.36
CA VAL A 126 9.69 1.63 14.80
C VAL A 126 10.90 2.42 15.28
N LEU A 127 10.66 3.36 16.17
CA LEU A 127 11.73 4.11 16.80
C LEU A 127 12.12 3.45 18.13
N PRO A 128 13.40 3.56 18.54
CA PRO A 128 13.81 3.16 19.88
C PRO A 128 12.95 3.83 20.94
N ALA A 129 12.69 3.11 22.04
CA ALA A 129 12.18 3.75 23.25
C ALA A 129 13.11 4.91 23.60
N GLY A 130 12.56 6.10 23.81
CA GLY A 130 13.37 7.23 24.26
C GLY A 130 14.03 6.86 25.59
N ALA A 131 15.25 7.34 25.82
CA ALA A 131 15.75 7.41 27.19
C ALA A 131 14.73 8.24 27.99
N ALA A 132 14.22 7.66 29.08
CA ALA A 132 13.33 8.34 30.01
C ALA A 132 14.03 9.53 30.68
#